data_AF-A0A2V8LEH4-F1
#
_entry.id   AF-A0A2V8LEH4-F1
#
_cell.length_a   1.000
_cell.length_b   1.000
_cell.length_c   1.000
_cell.angle_alpha   90.00
_cell.angle_beta   90.00
_cell.angle_gamma   90.00
#
_symmetry.space_group_name_H-M   'P 1'
#
loop_
_entity.id
_entity.type
_entity.pdbx_description
1 polymer ?
#
loop_
_entity_poly.entity_id
_entity_poly.type
_entity_poly.pdbx_seq_one_letter_code
_entity_poly.pdbx_strand_id
1 'polypeptide(L)'
;LQNVKVIAYGRQLDPGAKVDPRDTSRPTVATLLVTQEQAEKLVLAGQRGRIQLALRNSLDDEITASSDPVKSIDLGIDEPRKPASSSFVPVRPAVSPPAPVVTTKTGKPETEGRVVRIFRGEKVTEETLK
;
A
#
# COMPACT_ATOMS: atom_id res chain seq x y z
N LEU A 1 -10.21 10.88 1.56
CA LEU A 1 -10.09 12.30 1.16
C LEU A 1 -11.38 12.67 0.46
N GLN A 2 -11.98 13.82 0.79
CA GLN A 2 -13.28 14.22 0.27
C GLN A 2 -13.35 15.74 0.11
N ASN A 3 -14.35 16.22 -0.64
CA ASN A 3 -14.66 17.65 -0.82
C ASN A 3 -13.49 18.48 -1.38
N VAL A 4 -12.78 17.90 -2.35
CA VAL A 4 -11.67 18.58 -3.05
C VAL A 4 -12.22 19.39 -4.21
N LYS A 5 -11.83 20.67 -4.29
CA LYS A 5 -12.28 21.55 -5.37
C LYS A 5 -11.66 21.14 -6.69
N VAL A 6 -12.49 20.96 -7.71
CA VAL A 6 -12.06 20.74 -9.09
C VAL A 6 -11.96 22.10 -9.78
N ILE A 7 -10.85 22.36 -10.46
CA ILE A 7 -10.61 23.60 -11.20
C ILE A 7 -10.67 23.45 -12.71
N ALA A 8 -10.62 22.22 -13.21
CA ALA A 8 -10.85 21.93 -14.63
C ALA A 8 -11.32 20.48 -14.80
N TYR A 9 -12.17 20.24 -15.81
CA TYR A 9 -12.60 18.91 -16.22
C TYR A 9 -12.58 18.80 -17.75
N GLY A 10 -11.87 17.82 -18.28
CA GLY A 10 -11.72 17.62 -19.73
C GLY A 10 -11.06 18.81 -20.43
N ARG A 11 -11.69 19.30 -21.50
CA ARG A 11 -11.25 20.49 -22.24
C ARG A 11 -11.81 21.80 -21.67
N GLN A 12 -12.66 21.72 -20.65
CA GLN A 12 -13.33 22.86 -20.05
C GLN A 12 -12.47 23.37 -18.89
N LEU A 13 -11.88 24.54 -19.11
CA LEU A 13 -10.93 25.19 -18.20
C LEU A 13 -11.60 25.95 -17.05
N ASP A 14 -12.94 26.03 -17.04
CA ASP A 14 -13.69 26.81 -16.07
C ASP A 14 -14.56 25.90 -15.18
N PRO A 15 -14.29 25.83 -13.87
CA PRO A 15 -15.07 25.05 -12.91
C PRO A 15 -16.44 25.68 -12.59
N GLY A 16 -16.68 26.93 -13.01
CA GLY A 16 -17.98 27.62 -12.90
C GLY A 16 -18.79 27.61 -14.20
N ALA A 17 -18.22 27.13 -15.30
CA ALA A 17 -18.97 26.97 -16.54
C ALA A 17 -19.99 25.84 -16.36
N LYS A 18 -21.28 26.18 -16.51
CA LYS A 18 -22.38 25.23 -16.46
C LYS A 18 -22.06 24.05 -17.37
N VAL A 19 -21.87 22.88 -16.78
CA VAL A 19 -21.79 21.62 -17.49
C VAL A 19 -23.14 21.49 -18.21
N ASP A 20 -23.15 21.52 -19.54
CA ASP A 20 -24.38 21.19 -20.26
C ASP A 20 -24.61 19.69 -20.04
N PRO A 21 -25.69 19.26 -19.37
CA PRO A 21 -25.94 17.84 -19.09
C PRO A 21 -26.10 17.00 -20.37
N ARG A 22 -26.21 17.64 -21.54
CA ARG A 22 -26.23 16.99 -22.86
C ARG A 22 -24.85 16.80 -23.47
N ASP A 23 -23.81 17.43 -22.93
CA ASP A 23 -22.45 17.25 -23.43
C ASP A 23 -21.87 15.95 -22.85
N THR A 24 -22.12 14.86 -23.58
CA THR A 24 -21.73 13.49 -23.20
C THR A 24 -20.25 13.19 -23.41
N SER A 25 -19.44 14.19 -23.76
CA SER A 25 -17.99 14.05 -23.89
C SER A 25 -17.39 13.72 -22.52
N ARG A 26 -17.27 12.43 -22.19
CA ARG A 26 -16.70 11.93 -20.93
C ARG A 26 -15.32 12.57 -20.71
N PRO A 27 -15.21 13.57 -19.81
CA PRO A 27 -13.93 14.22 -19.58
C PRO A 27 -12.98 13.20 -18.96
N THR A 28 -11.89 12.87 -19.64
CA THR A 28 -10.95 11.81 -19.20
C THR A 28 -10.06 12.27 -18.05
N VAL A 29 -9.89 13.59 -17.87
CA VAL A 29 -8.93 14.18 -16.93
C VAL A 29 -9.61 15.28 -16.13
N ALA A 30 -9.37 15.30 -14.82
CA ALA A 30 -9.78 16.37 -13.92
C ALA A 30 -8.56 16.97 -13.22
N THR A 31 -8.55 18.28 -13.03
CA THR A 31 -7.51 19.01 -12.30
C THR A 31 -8.05 19.42 -10.94
N LEU A 32 -7.37 19.00 -9.87
CA LEU A 32 -7.79 19.19 -8.49
C LEU A 32 -6.96 20.29 -7.81
N LEU A 33 -7.62 21.18 -7.09
CA LEU A 33 -6.98 22.11 -6.16
C LEU A 33 -6.85 21.43 -4.80
N VAL A 34 -5.61 21.14 -4.40
CA VAL A 34 -5.28 20.41 -3.17
C VAL A 34 -4.23 21.14 -2.35
N THR A 35 -4.23 20.92 -1.04
CA THR A 35 -3.12 21.33 -0.16
C THR A 35 -1.97 20.32 -0.23
N GLN A 36 -0.79 20.70 0.28
CA GLN A 36 0.38 19.80 0.30
C GLN A 36 0.08 18.47 1.02
N GLU A 37 -0.51 18.54 2.21
CA GLU A 37 -0.88 17.35 2.98
C GLU A 37 -1.86 16.44 2.23
N GLN A 38 -2.79 17.02 1.44
CA GLN A 38 -3.73 16.24 0.64
C GLN A 38 -3.03 15.59 -0.56
N ALA A 39 -2.09 16.28 -1.20
CA ALA A 39 -1.30 15.76 -2.31
C ALA A 39 -0.46 14.55 -1.86
N GLU A 40 0.22 14.65 -0.72
CA GLU A 40 1.00 13.53 -0.14
C GLU A 40 0.12 12.31 0.11
N LYS A 41 -1.09 12.50 0.67
CA LYS A 41 -2.07 11.41 0.87
C LYS A 41 -2.49 10.77 -0.45
N LEU A 42 -2.74 11.56 -1.49
CA LEU A 42 -3.14 11.05 -2.81
C LEU A 42 -2.01 10.23 -3.45
N VAL A 43 -0.77 10.72 -3.39
CA VAL A 43 0.41 10.00 -3.91
C VAL A 43 0.62 8.68 -3.18
N LEU A 44 0.59 8.69 -1.84
CA LEU A 44 0.72 7.46 -1.05
C LEU A 44 -0.42 6.47 -1.31
N ALA A 45 -1.65 6.95 -1.47
CA ALA A 45 -2.78 6.09 -1.79
C ALA A 45 -2.63 5.45 -3.18
N GLY A 46 -2.18 6.22 -4.18
CA GLY A 46 -1.89 5.71 -5.53
C GLY A 46 -0.73 4.71 -5.57
N GLN A 47 0.28 4.88 -4.72
CA GLN A 47 1.38 3.91 -4.58
C GLN A 47 0.95 2.61 -3.90
N ARG A 48 0.00 2.67 -2.95
CA ARG A 48 -0.49 1.50 -2.21
C ARG A 48 -1.50 0.66 -3.01
N GLY A 49 -2.18 1.25 -3.99
CA GLY A 49 -3.17 0.53 -4.77
C GLY A 49 -3.96 1.43 -5.73
N ARG A 50 -5.13 0.95 -6.12
CA ARG A 50 -6.02 1.69 -7.02
C ARG A 50 -6.84 2.70 -6.22
N ILE A 51 -6.69 3.98 -6.55
CA ILE A 51 -7.61 5.02 -6.09
C ILE A 51 -8.72 5.20 -7.12
N GLN A 52 -9.93 5.44 -6.62
CA GLN A 52 -11.07 5.85 -7.43
C GLN A 52 -11.56 7.18 -6.89
N LEU A 53 -11.81 8.12 -7.79
CA LEU A 53 -12.33 9.43 -7.47
C LEU A 53 -13.68 9.57 -8.17
N ALA A 54 -14.66 10.13 -7.46
CA ALA A 54 -15.97 10.44 -8.00
C ALA A 54 -16.23 11.92 -7.83
N LEU A 55 -16.83 12.54 -8.86
CA LEU A 55 -17.25 13.93 -8.80
C LEU A 55 -18.59 14.01 -8.08
N ARG A 56 -18.70 14.92 -7.10
CA ARG A 56 -19.98 15.29 -6.48
C ARG A 56 -20.78 16.18 -7.44
N ASN A 57 -22.08 16.28 -7.17
CA ASN A 57 -22.95 17.18 -7.89
C ASN A 57 -22.47 18.64 -7.75
N SER A 58 -22.53 19.42 -8.83
CA SER A 58 -22.07 20.82 -8.83
C SER A 58 -23.03 21.80 -8.14
N LEU A 59 -24.28 21.38 -7.89
CA LEU A 59 -25.27 22.17 -7.14
C LEU A 59 -25.25 21.87 -5.63
N ASP A 60 -24.42 20.92 -5.22
CA ASP A 60 -24.30 20.47 -3.84
C ASP A 60 -23.15 21.22 -3.17
N ASP A 61 -23.49 22.39 -2.61
CA ASP A 61 -22.56 23.25 -1.88
C ASP A 61 -22.41 22.85 -0.39
N GLU A 62 -23.09 21.78 0.05
CA GLU A 62 -23.01 21.35 1.45
C GLU A 62 -21.67 20.67 1.71
N ILE A 63 -20.80 21.41 2.40
CA ILE A 63 -19.54 20.92 2.93
C ILE A 63 -19.75 20.62 4.41
N THR A 64 -20.19 19.40 4.72
CA THR A 64 -20.18 18.91 6.10
C THR A 64 -18.71 18.76 6.54
N ALA A 65 -18.37 19.31 7.71
CA ALA A 65 -17.02 19.22 8.25
C ALA A 65 -16.68 17.76 8.56
N SER A 66 -15.79 17.19 7.75
CA SER A 66 -15.09 15.91 7.96
C SER A 66 -16.00 14.75 8.40
N SER A 67 -16.57 14.01 7.44
CA SER A 67 -17.03 12.65 7.73
C SER A 67 -15.83 11.73 7.96
N ASP A 68 -15.99 10.78 8.87
CA ASP A 68 -15.07 9.65 8.97
C ASP A 68 -15.02 8.87 7.63
N PRO A 69 -13.89 8.23 7.30
CA PRO A 69 -13.81 7.36 6.14
C PRO A 69 -14.82 6.21 6.27
N VAL A 70 -15.67 6.04 5.25
CA VAL A 70 -16.60 4.91 5.17
C VAL A 70 -15.79 3.61 5.08
N LYS A 71 -16.05 2.68 5.99
CA LYS A 71 -15.46 1.34 6.01
C LYS A 71 -16.40 0.34 5.33
N SER A 72 -15.85 -0.79 4.89
CA SER A 72 -16.60 -1.90 4.28
C SER A 72 -17.79 -2.34 5.15
N ILE A 73 -17.57 -2.38 6.47
CA ILE A 73 -18.58 -2.79 7.45
C ILE A 73 -19.78 -1.82 7.53
N ASP A 74 -19.56 -0.52 7.30
CA ASP A 74 -20.62 0.49 7.33
C ASP A 74 -21.62 0.30 6.18
N LEU A 75 -21.18 -0.38 5.11
CA LEU A 75 -21.98 -0.74 3.95
C LEU A 75 -22.55 -2.16 4.02
N GLY A 76 -22.38 -2.85 5.16
CA GLY A 76 -22.78 -4.25 5.32
C GLY A 76 -21.95 -5.23 4.49
N ILE A 77 -20.78 -4.81 3.99
CA ILE A 77 -19.87 -5.66 3.22
C ILE A 77 -18.88 -6.31 4.20
N ASP A 78 -19.04 -7.61 4.44
CA ASP A 78 -18.07 -8.39 5.20
C ASP A 78 -16.80 -8.58 4.36
N GLU A 79 -15.68 -8.04 4.83
CA GLU A 79 -14.43 -8.12 4.10
C GLU A 79 -13.84 -9.52 4.29
N PRO A 80 -13.49 -10.25 3.20
CA PRO A 80 -13.01 -11.62 3.32
C PRO A 80 -11.74 -11.64 4.17
N ARG A 81 -11.85 -12.23 5.36
CA ARG A 81 -10.69 -12.44 6.24
C ARG A 81 -9.69 -13.32 5.49
N LYS A 82 -8.54 -12.75 5.14
CA LYS A 82 -7.41 -13.54 4.65
C LYS A 82 -7.14 -14.63 5.71
N PRO A 83 -7.22 -15.93 5.36
CA PRO A 83 -6.97 -16.97 6.34
C PRO A 83 -5.57 -16.74 6.89
N ALA A 84 -5.48 -16.68 8.23
CA ALA A 84 -4.20 -16.56 8.90
C ALA A 84 -3.31 -17.69 8.39
N SER A 85 -2.22 -17.34 7.72
CA SER A 85 -1.16 -18.28 7.39
C SER A 85 -0.76 -18.94 8.70
N SER A 86 -1.09 -20.22 8.88
CA SER A 86 -0.65 -20.96 10.06
C SER A 86 0.86 -20.92 10.07
N SER A 87 1.43 -20.15 11.00
CA SER A 87 2.85 -20.23 11.28
C SER A 87 3.10 -21.63 11.81
N PHE A 88 3.65 -22.50 10.95
CA PHE A 88 4.24 -23.74 11.42
C PHE A 88 5.37 -23.34 12.37
N VAL A 89 5.15 -23.53 13.66
CA VAL A 89 6.24 -23.47 14.63
C VAL A 89 7.04 -24.75 14.42
N PRO A 90 8.30 -24.68 13.92
CA PRO A 90 9.12 -25.87 13.85
C PRO A 90 9.35 -26.35 15.28
N VAL A 91 8.78 -27.51 15.63
CA VAL A 91 9.13 -28.22 16.86
C VAL A 91 10.61 -28.58 16.72
N ARG A 92 11.47 -27.88 17.48
CA ARG A 92 12.86 -28.30 17.64
C ARG A 92 12.84 -29.70 18.27
N PRO A 93 13.50 -30.70 17.68
CA PRO A 93 13.68 -31.99 18.34
C PRO A 93 14.35 -31.75 19.70
N ALA A 94 13.77 -32.31 20.76
CA ALA A 94 14.36 -32.25 22.09
C ALA A 94 15.70 -32.99 22.05
N VAL A 95 16.79 -32.25 22.18
CA VAL A 95 18.14 -32.80 22.33
C VAL A 95 18.18 -33.58 23.63
N SER A 96 18.41 -34.89 23.54
CA SER A 96 18.66 -35.76 24.68
C SER A 96 19.92 -35.30 25.45
N PRO A 97 19.95 -35.38 26.79
CA PRO A 97 21.08 -34.88 27.57
C PRO A 97 22.39 -35.66 27.25
N PRO A 98 23.55 -34.98 27.23
CA PRO A 98 24.81 -35.58 26.81
C PRO A 98 25.45 -36.44 27.91
N ALA A 99 25.98 -37.60 27.52
CA ALA A 99 27.00 -38.31 28.30
C ALA A 99 28.34 -37.56 28.20
N PRO A 100 29.19 -37.57 29.25
CA PRO A 100 30.47 -36.87 29.23
C PRO A 100 31.50 -37.71 28.44
N VAL A 101 32.47 -37.07 27.78
CA VAL A 101 33.91 -37.02 28.13
C VAL A 101 34.72 -36.49 26.91
N VAL A 102 35.76 -35.69 27.24
CA VAL A 102 37.06 -35.46 26.57
C VAL A 102 37.24 -34.20 25.71
N THR A 103 37.86 -33.22 26.36
CA THR A 103 38.74 -32.12 25.93
C THR A 103 39.46 -32.27 24.57
N THR A 104 39.44 -31.23 23.73
CA THR A 104 40.66 -30.62 23.13
C THR A 104 40.40 -29.22 22.51
N LYS A 105 41.00 -28.20 23.15
CA LYS A 105 41.73 -27.01 22.64
C LYS A 105 41.10 -26.06 21.57
N THR A 106 40.76 -24.87 22.06
CA THR A 106 41.23 -23.52 21.64
C THR A 106 41.23 -23.10 20.16
N GLY A 107 40.40 -22.07 19.85
CA GLY A 107 40.59 -21.16 18.71
C GLY A 107 39.38 -20.23 18.44
N LYS A 108 39.49 -18.95 18.81
CA LYS A 108 38.62 -17.78 18.48
C LYS A 108 39.16 -17.11 17.17
N PRO A 109 38.56 -16.09 16.50
CA PRO A 109 37.20 -15.48 16.41
C PRO A 109 36.63 -15.41 14.95
N GLU A 110 35.46 -14.78 14.79
CA GLU A 110 35.00 -13.99 13.63
C GLU A 110 35.25 -14.46 12.18
N THR A 111 34.18 -14.68 11.43
CA THR A 111 33.84 -13.89 10.23
C THR A 111 32.36 -14.14 9.93
N GLU A 112 31.53 -13.12 10.13
CA GLU A 112 30.13 -13.10 9.68
C GLU A 112 30.12 -13.07 8.14
N GLY A 113 30.06 -14.24 7.51
CA GLY A 113 29.88 -14.34 6.07
C GLY A 113 28.53 -13.73 5.66
N ARG A 114 28.56 -12.56 5.02
CA ARG A 114 27.36 -11.90 4.48
C ARG A 114 26.96 -12.61 3.19
N VAL A 115 25.95 -13.46 3.28
CA VAL A 115 25.35 -14.13 2.12
C VAL A 115 24.60 -13.11 1.28
N VAL A 116 25.06 -12.87 0.05
CA VAL A 116 24.36 -12.01 -0.92
C VAL A 116 23.67 -12.91 -1.93
N ARG A 117 22.34 -12.78 -2.04
CA ARG A 117 21.55 -13.50 -3.03
C ARG A 117 21.49 -12.67 -4.30
N ILE A 118 22.11 -13.15 -5.36
CA ILE A 118 22.14 -12.46 -6.65
C ILE A 118 21.04 -13.04 -7.52
N PHE A 119 20.11 -12.18 -7.93
CA PHE A 119 18.99 -12.52 -8.80
C PHE A 119 19.31 -12.08 -10.23
N ARG A 120 19.43 -13.04 -11.17
CA ARG A 120 19.57 -12.74 -12.60
C ARG A 120 18.47 -13.45 -13.38
N GLY A 121 17.39 -12.71 -13.66
CA GLY A 121 16.18 -13.27 -14.27
C GLY A 121 15.51 -14.29 -13.33
N GLU A 122 15.09 -15.43 -13.85
CA GLU A 122 14.48 -16.52 -13.05
C GLU A 122 15.51 -17.39 -12.30
N LYS A 123 16.81 -17.10 -12.41
CA LYS A 123 17.85 -17.89 -11.74
C LYS A 123 18.37 -17.16 -10.51
N VAL A 124 18.26 -17.84 -9.36
CA VAL A 124 18.86 -17.44 -8.09
C VAL A 124 20.16 -18.20 -7.90
N THR A 125 21.24 -17.50 -7.59
CA THR A 125 22.52 -18.13 -7.23
C THR A 125 23.01 -17.51 -5.93
N GLU A 126 23.33 -18.37 -4.97
CA GLU A 126 23.84 -17.97 -3.66
C GLU A 126 25.36 -18.06 -3.69
N GLU A 127 26.02 -16.92 -3.47
CA GLU A 127 27.47 -16.85 -3.42
C GLU A 127 27.91 -16.39 -2.03
N THR A 128 28.79 -17.19 -1.42
CA THR A 128 29.35 -16.93 -0.11
C THR A 128 30.67 -16.19 -0.30
N LEU A 129 30.68 -14.88 -0.08
CA LEU A 129 31.91 -14.10 -0.04
C LEU A 129 32.52 -14.19 1.37
N LYS A 130 33.82 -14.49 1.40
CA LYS A 130 34.62 -14.62 2.62
C LYS A 130 35.36 -13.33 2.92
#